data_AF-A0A9D5SEV4-F1
#
_entry.id   AF-A0A9D5SEV4-F1
#
_cell.length_a   1.000
_cell.length_b   1.000
_cell.length_c   1.000
_cell.angle_alpha   90.00
_cell.angle_beta   90.00
_cell.angle_gamma   90.00
#
_symmetry.space_group_name_H-M   'P 1'
#
loop_
_entity.id
_entity.type
_entity.pdbx_description
1 polymer ?
#
loop_
_entity_poly.entity_id
_entity_poly.type
_entity_poly.pdbx_seq_one_letter_code
_entity_poly.pdbx_strand_id
1 'polypeptide(L)'
;MAKITPISLVAGMSGKIGQNSDTYFVTNRQTGQVHTAKISSAPLPDPTPAQIEARNKFTQRTQNTSQWLATNGPTSDHPKGTEIYQKALAAYKAQHKIGSFFGYIASRIAEDGTVTIGASR
;
A
#
# COMPACT_ATOMS: atom_id res chain seq x y z
N MET A 1 20.94 1.10 -39.54
CA MET A 1 21.92 1.92 -38.78
C MET A 1 21.38 2.11 -37.37
N ALA A 2 22.17 1.82 -36.33
CA ALA A 2 21.77 2.07 -34.95
C ALA A 2 21.73 3.58 -34.71
N LYS A 3 20.60 4.10 -34.22
CA LYS A 3 20.43 5.51 -33.92
C LYS A 3 21.06 5.81 -32.56
N ILE A 4 22.30 6.31 -32.57
CA ILE A 4 22.98 6.74 -31.35
C ILE A 4 22.38 8.09 -30.93
N THR A 5 21.60 8.08 -29.84
CA THR A 5 21.06 9.31 -29.26
C THR A 5 21.93 9.67 -28.05
N PRO A 6 22.78 10.71 -28.12
CA PRO A 6 23.60 11.12 -26.99
C PRO A 6 22.70 11.72 -25.91
N ILE A 7 22.68 11.12 -24.73
CA ILE A 7 22.05 11.70 -23.54
C ILE A 7 23.10 12.44 -22.72
N SER A 8 22.75 13.60 -22.17
CA SER A 8 23.58 14.25 -21.14
C SER A 8 23.57 13.36 -19.90
N LEU A 9 24.74 12.81 -19.53
CA LEU A 9 24.93 11.88 -18.40
C LEU A 9 24.39 12.45 -17.07
N VAL A 10 24.27 13.77 -16.95
CA VAL A 10 23.92 14.48 -15.71
C VAL A 10 22.53 15.13 -15.77
N ALA A 11 21.95 15.33 -16.96
CA ALA A 11 20.64 15.99 -17.10
C ALA A 11 19.46 15.14 -16.57
N GLY A 12 19.67 13.83 -16.36
CA GLY A 12 18.76 12.97 -15.62
C GLY A 12 18.97 13.09 -14.10
N MET A 13 18.86 14.28 -13.51
CA MET A 13 19.02 14.51 -12.04
C MET A 13 17.99 13.77 -11.15
N SER A 14 17.18 12.89 -11.74
CA SER A 14 16.43 11.84 -11.04
C SER A 14 17.24 10.53 -10.93
N GLY A 15 18.58 10.57 -10.83
CA GLY A 15 19.43 9.41 -10.50
C GLY A 15 19.32 8.17 -11.39
N LYS A 16 18.55 8.21 -12.49
CA LYS A 16 18.27 7.07 -13.38
C LYS A 16 18.74 7.41 -14.78
N ILE A 17 19.61 6.57 -15.32
CA ILE A 17 20.03 6.66 -16.73
C ILE A 17 18.93 6.02 -17.57
N GLY A 18 17.86 6.75 -17.90
CA GLY A 18 16.73 6.20 -18.66
C GLY A 18 15.81 5.28 -17.83
N GLN A 19 14.64 4.96 -18.39
CA GLN A 19 13.56 4.29 -17.64
C GLN A 19 13.85 2.83 -17.26
N ASN A 20 14.87 2.19 -17.86
CA ASN A 20 15.18 0.75 -17.72
C ASN A 20 16.70 0.44 -17.56
N SER A 21 17.51 1.33 -16.98
CA SER A 21 18.94 1.05 -16.75
C SER A 21 19.17 0.41 -15.38
N ASP A 22 19.90 -0.72 -15.38
CA ASP A 22 20.43 -1.35 -14.16
C ASP A 22 21.52 -0.52 -13.47
N THR A 23 22.02 0.52 -14.13
CA THR A 23 23.08 1.41 -13.65
C THR A 23 22.50 2.75 -13.21
N TYR A 24 22.83 3.18 -12.00
CA TYR A 24 22.43 4.46 -11.40
C TYR A 24 23.62 5.18 -10.74
N PHE A 25 23.53 6.51 -10.62
CA PHE A 25 24.53 7.31 -9.95
C PHE A 25 24.07 7.63 -8.52
N VAL A 26 24.93 7.37 -7.54
CA VAL A 26 24.69 7.69 -6.14
C VAL A 26 25.65 8.78 -5.72
N THR A 27 25.12 9.94 -5.35
CA THR A 27 25.91 11.01 -4.75
C THR A 27 25.95 10.83 -3.25
N ASN A 28 27.14 10.68 -2.69
CA ASN A 28 27.35 10.77 -1.26
C ASN A 28 27.12 12.24 -0.83
N ARG A 29 26.06 12.51 -0.06
CA ARG A 29 25.69 13.87 0.35
C ARG A 29 26.72 14.54 1.28
N GLN A 30 27.53 13.76 2.00
CA GLN A 30 28.52 14.29 2.94
C GLN A 30 29.85 14.62 2.26
N THR A 31 30.28 13.80 1.29
CA THR A 31 31.58 13.97 0.62
C THR A 31 31.48 14.60 -0.77
N GLY A 32 30.27 14.70 -1.33
CA GLY A 32 30.02 15.20 -2.68
C GLY A 32 30.47 14.25 -3.80
N GLN A 33 31.02 13.07 -3.46
CA GLN A 33 31.51 12.10 -4.44
C GLN A 33 30.35 11.37 -5.12
N VAL A 34 30.46 11.18 -6.43
CA VAL A 34 29.47 10.45 -7.24
C VAL A 34 30.01 9.05 -7.53
N HIS A 35 29.25 8.03 -7.15
CA HIS A 35 29.55 6.64 -7.40
C HIS A 35 28.61 6.07 -8.46
N THR A 36 29.12 5.14 -9.27
CA THR A 36 28.29 4.35 -10.18
C THR A 36 27.88 3.07 -9.44
N ALA A 37 26.58 2.82 -9.35
CA ALA A 37 26.02 1.62 -8.75
C ALA A 37 25.26 0.81 -9.82
N LYS A 38 25.39 -0.52 -9.76
CA LYS A 38 24.63 -1.44 -10.60
C LYS A 38 23.75 -2.31 -9.72
N ILE A 39 22.49 -2.47 -10.07
CA ILE A 39 21.62 -3.47 -9.45
C ILE A 39 22.18 -4.86 -9.84
N SER A 40 22.74 -5.57 -8.87
CA SER A 40 23.33 -6.90 -9.08
C SER A 40 22.35 -8.05 -8.83
N SER A 41 21.15 -7.76 -8.34
CA SER A 41 20.12 -8.78 -8.12
C SER A 41 19.46 -9.16 -9.43
N ALA A 42 19.42 -10.46 -9.73
CA ALA A 42 18.55 -11.00 -10.78
C ALA A 42 17.11 -10.50 -10.52
N PRO A 43 16.35 -10.14 -11.56
CA PRO A 43 14.94 -9.81 -11.41
C PRO A 43 14.23 -10.93 -10.65
N LEU A 44 13.41 -10.57 -9.65
CA LEU A 44 12.52 -11.53 -9.03
C LEU A 44 11.64 -12.15 -10.12
N PRO A 45 11.32 -13.46 -10.03
CA PRO A 45 10.40 -14.07 -10.97
C PRO A 45 9.05 -13.36 -10.94
N ASP A 46 8.33 -13.42 -12.06
CA ASP A 46 6.98 -12.88 -12.13
C ASP A 46 6.11 -13.45 -11.01
N PRO A 47 5.18 -12.65 -10.44
CA PRO A 47 4.32 -13.11 -9.37
C PRO A 47 3.51 -14.35 -9.79
N THR A 48 3.51 -15.36 -8.93
CA THR A 48 2.67 -16.55 -9.11
C THR A 48 1.18 -16.17 -9.12
N PRO A 49 0.30 -16.96 -9.77
CA PRO A 49 -1.15 -16.72 -9.75
C PRO A 49 -1.71 -16.58 -8.32
N ALA A 50 -1.22 -17.39 -7.38
CA ALA A 50 -1.61 -17.30 -5.97
C ALA A 50 -1.19 -15.97 -5.30
N GLN A 51 -0.01 -15.43 -5.63
CA GLN A 51 0.42 -14.13 -5.14
C GLN A 51 -0.40 -12.98 -5.72
N ILE A 52 -0.78 -13.07 -7.00
CA ILE A 52 -1.66 -12.11 -7.66
C ILE A 52 -3.05 -12.13 -6.99
N GLU A 53 -3.60 -13.32 -6.76
CA GLU A 53 -4.88 -13.49 -6.09
C GLU A 53 -4.86 -12.92 -4.67
N ALA A 54 -3.82 -13.21 -3.89
CA ALA A 54 -3.65 -12.66 -2.55
C ALA A 54 -3.57 -11.13 -2.55
N ARG A 55 -2.85 -10.55 -3.52
CA ARG A 55 -2.77 -9.09 -3.71
C ARG A 55 -4.15 -8.51 -4.04
N ASN A 56 -4.91 -9.14 -4.92
CA ASN A 56 -6.25 -8.68 -5.30
C ASN A 56 -7.21 -8.73 -4.11
N LYS A 57 -7.21 -9.83 -3.34
CA LYS A 57 -8.01 -9.96 -2.11
C LYS A 57 -7.65 -8.89 -1.08
N PHE A 58 -6.37 -8.61 -0.89
CA PHE A 58 -5.91 -7.56 0.02
C PHE A 58 -6.39 -6.16 -0.43
N THR A 59 -6.26 -5.85 -1.71
CA THR A 59 -6.72 -4.58 -2.29
C THR A 59 -8.23 -4.41 -2.12
N GLN A 60 -9.02 -5.43 -2.48
CA GLN A 60 -10.48 -5.39 -2.37
C GLN A 60 -10.92 -5.21 -0.91
N ARG A 61 -10.31 -5.96 0.03
CA ARG A 61 -10.58 -5.82 1.47
C ARG A 61 -10.28 -4.41 1.98
N THR A 62 -9.19 -3.82 1.52
CA THR A 62 -8.80 -2.44 1.89
C THR A 62 -9.81 -1.43 1.34
N GLN A 63 -10.24 -1.57 0.09
CA GLN A 63 -11.25 -0.72 -0.53
C GLN A 63 -12.60 -0.80 0.18
N ASN A 64 -13.10 -2.02 0.43
CA ASN A 64 -14.35 -2.25 1.15
C ASN A 64 -14.29 -1.62 2.56
N THR A 65 -13.15 -1.76 3.24
CA THR A 65 -12.97 -1.18 4.59
C THR A 65 -13.02 0.35 4.55
N SER A 66 -12.32 0.97 3.60
CA SER A 66 -12.34 2.42 3.42
C SER A 66 -13.73 2.94 3.08
N GLN A 67 -14.46 2.25 2.20
CA GLN A 67 -15.83 2.60 1.85
C GLN A 67 -16.76 2.49 3.06
N TRP A 68 -16.66 1.39 3.80
CA TRP A 68 -17.46 1.20 5.02
C TRP A 68 -17.19 2.30 6.05
N LEU A 69 -15.92 2.71 6.24
CA LEU A 69 -15.56 3.80 7.13
C LEU A 69 -16.06 5.15 6.64
N ALA A 70 -16.04 5.41 5.33
CA ALA A 70 -16.58 6.63 4.75
C ALA A 70 -18.10 6.73 4.94
N THR A 71 -18.82 5.61 4.81
CA THR A 71 -20.27 5.56 5.02
C THR A 71 -20.69 5.63 6.49
N ASN A 72 -19.93 4.98 7.38
CA ASN A 72 -20.36 4.78 8.77
C ASN A 72 -19.62 5.66 9.79
N GLY A 73 -18.45 6.20 9.42
CA GLY A 73 -17.60 6.98 10.32
C GLY A 73 -18.20 8.33 10.73
N PRO A 74 -17.54 9.08 11.61
CA PRO A 74 -17.98 10.41 12.01
C PRO A 74 -18.06 11.39 10.83
N THR A 75 -19.18 12.09 10.71
CA THR A 75 -19.40 13.17 9.73
C THR A 75 -20.03 14.37 10.43
N SER A 76 -20.26 15.47 9.70
CA SER A 76 -21.01 16.63 10.21
C SER A 76 -22.40 16.25 10.72
N ASP A 77 -23.07 15.31 10.04
CA ASP A 77 -24.46 14.94 10.29
C ASP A 77 -24.57 13.91 11.42
N HIS A 78 -23.52 13.11 11.62
CA HIS A 78 -23.39 12.17 12.74
C HIS A 78 -21.97 12.23 13.34
N PRO A 79 -21.72 13.12 14.33
CA PRO A 79 -20.39 13.38 14.87
C PRO A 79 -19.78 12.20 15.64
N LYS A 80 -20.58 11.19 15.99
CA LYS A 80 -20.14 9.95 16.65
C LYS A 80 -20.09 8.75 15.70
N GLY A 81 -20.38 8.95 14.41
CA GLY A 81 -20.61 7.87 13.45
C GLY A 81 -21.98 7.22 13.62
N THR A 82 -22.33 6.34 12.68
CA THR A 82 -23.59 5.57 12.69
C THR A 82 -23.65 4.63 13.91
N GLU A 83 -24.83 4.11 14.24
CA GLU A 83 -24.97 3.12 15.33
C GLU A 83 -24.09 1.88 15.12
N ILE A 84 -23.98 1.44 13.86
CA ILE A 84 -23.16 0.30 13.46
C ILE A 84 -21.68 0.61 13.71
N TYR A 85 -21.22 1.83 13.40
CA TYR A 85 -19.87 2.27 13.71
C TYR A 85 -19.58 2.26 15.21
N GLN A 86 -20.51 2.75 16.03
CA GLN A 86 -20.34 2.80 17.48
C GLN A 86 -20.27 1.38 18.09
N LYS A 87 -21.10 0.44 17.61
CA LYS A 87 -21.02 -0.98 18.00
C LYS A 87 -19.69 -1.61 17.60
N ALA A 88 -19.21 -1.34 16.38
CA ALA A 88 -17.89 -1.81 15.95
C ALA A 88 -16.77 -1.23 16.82
N LEU A 89 -16.84 0.05 17.16
CA LEU A 89 -15.84 0.72 17.99
C LEU A 89 -15.82 0.16 19.41
N ALA A 90 -16.97 -0.14 19.99
CA ALA A 90 -17.07 -0.78 21.29
C ALA A 90 -16.45 -2.20 21.26
N ALA A 91 -16.80 -3.00 20.25
CA ALA A 91 -16.24 -4.35 20.07
C ALA A 91 -14.72 -4.33 19.79
N TYR A 92 -14.24 -3.33 19.03
CA TYR A 92 -12.82 -3.09 18.82
C TYR A 92 -12.07 -2.77 20.12
N LYS A 93 -12.66 -1.94 20.99
CA LYS A 93 -12.06 -1.59 22.28
C LYS A 93 -12.09 -2.75 23.26
N ALA A 94 -13.07 -3.65 23.15
CA ALA A 94 -13.19 -4.83 23.98
C ALA A 94 -12.22 -5.95 23.56
N GLN A 95 -11.86 -6.04 22.28
CA GLN A 95 -10.82 -6.97 21.84
C GLN A 95 -9.43 -6.37 22.06
N HIS A 96 -8.47 -7.17 22.53
CA HIS A 96 -7.09 -6.73 22.79
C HIS A 96 -6.07 -7.26 21.76
N LYS A 97 -6.52 -7.77 20.61
CA LYS A 97 -5.69 -8.51 19.65
C LYS A 97 -5.22 -7.66 18.46
N ILE A 98 -6.04 -6.73 17.99
CA ILE A 98 -5.82 -5.93 16.79
C ILE A 98 -5.58 -4.48 17.22
N GLY A 99 -4.42 -3.94 16.84
CA GLY A 99 -3.97 -2.60 17.28
C GLY A 99 -4.55 -1.41 16.51
N SER A 100 -5.28 -1.64 15.41
CA SER A 100 -5.92 -0.56 14.64
C SER A 100 -7.38 -0.86 14.36
N PHE A 101 -8.22 0.17 14.45
CA PHE A 101 -9.64 0.05 14.14
C PHE A 101 -9.87 -0.33 12.67
N PHE A 102 -9.06 0.22 11.76
CA PHE A 102 -9.07 -0.16 10.35
C PHE A 102 -8.78 -1.66 10.17
N GLY A 103 -7.72 -2.18 10.80
CA GLY A 103 -7.39 -3.60 10.76
C GLY A 103 -8.49 -4.47 11.36
N TYR A 104 -9.17 -3.97 12.39
CA TYR A 104 -10.30 -4.66 13.01
C TYR A 104 -11.48 -4.80 12.05
N ILE A 105 -11.85 -3.74 11.34
CA ILE A 105 -12.90 -3.81 10.31
C ILE A 105 -12.46 -4.68 9.13
N ALA A 106 -11.23 -4.51 8.65
CA ALA A 106 -10.69 -5.31 7.54
C ALA A 106 -10.67 -6.81 7.86
N SER A 107 -10.53 -7.20 9.13
CA SER A 107 -10.61 -8.61 9.56
C SER A 107 -12.03 -9.19 9.55
N ARG A 108 -13.06 -8.33 9.55
CA ARG A 108 -14.49 -8.67 9.73
C ARG A 108 -15.37 -8.33 8.54
N ILE A 109 -14.79 -7.70 7.52
CA ILE A 109 -15.47 -7.38 6.27
C ILE A 109 -15.43 -8.58 5.34
N ALA A 110 -16.60 -8.96 4.82
CA ALA A 110 -16.73 -9.96 3.79
C ALA A 110 -16.44 -9.36 2.39
N GLU A 111 -16.35 -10.22 1.38
CA GLU A 111 -16.09 -9.80 0.00
C GLU A 111 -17.21 -8.93 -0.57
N ASP A 112 -18.44 -9.13 -0.09
CA ASP A 112 -19.63 -8.32 -0.40
C ASP A 112 -19.67 -6.95 0.31
N GLY A 113 -18.67 -6.64 1.15
CA GLY A 113 -18.58 -5.38 1.89
C GLY A 113 -19.37 -5.36 3.20
N THR A 114 -20.05 -6.45 3.58
CA THR A 114 -20.76 -6.54 4.86
C THR A 114 -19.77 -6.71 6.01
N VAL A 115 -20.00 -6.02 7.13
CA VAL A 115 -19.15 -6.10 8.33
C VAL A 115 -19.88 -6.85 9.42
N THR A 116 -19.27 -7.92 9.92
CA THR A 116 -19.78 -8.70 11.06
C THR A 116 -19.28 -8.12 12.39
N ILE A 117 -20.20 -7.64 13.23
CA ILE A 117 -19.87 -6.99 14.51
C ILE A 117 -20.41 -7.87 15.64
N GLY A 118 -19.52 -8.63 16.30
CA GLY A 118 -19.89 -9.55 17.37
C GLY A 118 -18.88 -10.70 17.51
N ALA A 119 -19.04 -11.51 18.56
CA ALA A 119 -18.18 -12.67 18.80
C ALA A 119 -18.56 -13.83 17.87
N SER A 120 -17.73 -14.10 16.87
CA SER A 120 -17.45 -15.46 16.38
C SER A 120 -16.38 -15.42 15.26
N ARG A 121 -15.13 -15.69 15.64
CA ARG A 121 -14.34 -16.86 15.23
C ARG A 121 -13.32 -17.13 16.33
#